data_AF-N1V1G8-F1
#
_entry.id   AF-N1V1G8-F1
#
_cell.length_a   1.000
_cell.length_b   1.000
_cell.length_c   1.000
_cell.angle_alpha   90.00
_cell.angle_beta   90.00
_cell.angle_gamma   90.00
#
_symmetry.space_group_name_H-M   'P 1'
#
loop_
_entity.id
_entity.type
_entity.pdbx_description
1 polymer ?
#
loop_
_entity_poly.entity_id
_entity_poly.type
_entity_poly.pdbx_seq_one_letter_code
_entity_poly.pdbx_strand_id
1 'polypeptide(L)'
;MSRTSGGIAAILATSFLWGTTGTAATFAPGAGPLAIGAAALGIGGLLQAVIAIPELRRTRGLLRANPGLVAAGALAVAIYPLAFYSSMHLGGVAVGTVVSLASAPLASGILERVIERRQLSRWWLLAAFLGIAGSALLCASKAGGGA
;
A
#
# COMPACT_ATOMS: atom_id res chain seq x y z
N MET A 1 -16.79 21.81 -8.14
CA MET A 1 -15.93 21.36 -7.01
C MET A 1 -14.48 21.59 -7.42
N SER A 2 -13.67 22.28 -6.61
CA SER A 2 -12.26 22.50 -6.97
C SER A 2 -11.55 21.15 -7.09
N ARG A 3 -10.59 21.01 -8.00
CA ARG A 3 -9.81 19.76 -8.19
C ARG A 3 -9.24 19.25 -6.86
N THR A 4 -8.90 20.16 -5.95
CA THR A 4 -8.41 19.86 -4.61
C THR A 4 -9.45 19.18 -3.72
N SER A 5 -10.69 19.67 -3.68
CA SER A 5 -11.75 19.04 -2.87
C SER A 5 -12.09 17.63 -3.34
N GLY A 6 -12.09 17.40 -4.67
CA GLY A 6 -12.28 16.07 -5.25
C GLY A 6 -11.14 15.10 -4.87
N GLY A 7 -9.89 15.57 -4.92
CA GLY A 7 -8.74 14.76 -4.51
C GLY A 7 -8.77 14.38 -3.03
N ILE A 8 -9.10 15.34 -2.14
CA ILE A 8 -9.21 15.08 -0.71
C ILE A 8 -10.30 14.04 -0.43
N ALA A 9 -11.48 14.17 -1.05
CA ALA A 9 -12.57 13.21 -0.88
C ALA A 9 -12.17 11.80 -1.34
N ALA A 10 -11.47 11.69 -2.47
CA ALA A 10 -10.97 10.41 -2.98
C ALA A 10 -9.96 9.76 -2.01
N ILE A 11 -9.05 10.56 -1.42
CA ILE A 11 -8.10 10.08 -0.43
C ILE A 11 -8.83 9.57 0.81
N LEU A 12 -9.78 10.34 1.36
CA LEU A 12 -10.53 9.93 2.55
C LEU A 12 -11.34 8.65 2.31
N ALA A 13 -12.04 8.57 1.18
CA ALA A 13 -12.78 7.37 0.79
C ALA A 13 -11.85 6.16 0.66
N THR A 14 -10.69 6.33 0.03
CA THR A 14 -9.68 5.28 -0.12
C THR A 14 -9.16 4.83 1.23
N SER A 15 -8.78 5.75 2.12
CA SER A 15 -8.29 5.44 3.46
C SER A 15 -9.32 4.65 4.28
N PHE A 16 -10.60 5.04 4.20
CA PHE A 16 -11.68 4.33 4.88
C PHE A 16 -11.85 2.92 4.33
N LEU A 17 -11.97 2.76 3.01
CA LEU A 17 -12.10 1.45 2.36
C LEU A 17 -10.89 0.56 2.68
N TRP A 18 -9.69 1.10 2.58
CA TRP A 18 -8.46 0.37 2.82
C TRP A 18 -8.36 -0.12 4.28
N GLY A 19 -8.76 0.71 5.25
CA GLY A 19 -8.84 0.32 6.66
C GLY A 19 -9.78 -0.85 6.95
N THR A 20 -10.80 -1.09 6.11
CA THR A 20 -11.74 -2.21 6.29
C THR A 20 -11.25 -3.54 5.70
N THR A 21 -10.25 -3.52 4.80
CA THR A 21 -9.82 -4.71 4.04
C THR A 21 -9.27 -5.83 4.93
N GLY A 22 -8.42 -5.49 5.90
CA GLY A 22 -7.86 -6.46 6.84
C GLY A 22 -8.92 -7.12 7.73
N THR A 23 -9.90 -6.33 8.18
CA THR A 23 -11.05 -6.85 8.96
C THR A 23 -11.94 -7.74 8.08
N ALA A 24 -12.25 -7.31 6.85
CA ALA A 24 -13.01 -8.12 5.90
C ALA A 24 -12.33 -9.47 5.61
N ALA A 25 -10.98 -9.48 5.48
CA ALA A 25 -10.21 -10.70 5.29
C ALA A 25 -10.35 -11.70 6.45
N THR A 26 -10.52 -11.22 7.70
CA THR A 26 -10.73 -12.12 8.85
C THR A 26 -12.08 -12.84 8.84
N PHE A 27 -13.08 -12.32 8.12
CA PHE A 27 -14.39 -12.95 7.95
C PHE A 27 -14.42 -14.00 6.82
N ALA A 28 -13.29 -14.26 6.14
CA ALA A 28 -13.17 -15.26 5.09
C ALA A 28 -12.19 -16.40 5.46
N PRO A 29 -12.45 -17.17 6.54
CA PRO A 29 -11.51 -18.17 7.05
C PRO A 29 -11.23 -19.33 6.06
N GLY A 30 -12.12 -19.57 5.09
CA GLY A 30 -11.93 -20.57 4.04
C GLY A 30 -11.02 -20.13 2.88
N ALA A 31 -10.61 -18.86 2.83
CA ALA A 31 -9.72 -18.34 1.80
C ALA A 31 -8.33 -18.04 2.39
N GLY A 32 -7.29 -18.65 1.83
CA GLY A 32 -5.91 -18.37 2.25
C GLY A 32 -5.49 -16.92 1.95
N PRO A 33 -4.51 -16.36 2.67
CA PRO A 33 -4.06 -14.97 2.48
C PRO A 33 -3.56 -14.68 1.06
N LEU A 34 -2.95 -15.66 0.40
CA LEU A 34 -2.57 -15.56 -1.01
C LEU A 34 -3.78 -15.47 -1.95
N ALA A 35 -4.85 -16.22 -1.67
CA ALA A 35 -6.07 -16.17 -2.46
C ALA A 35 -6.78 -14.82 -2.30
N ILE A 36 -6.82 -14.28 -1.07
CA ILE A 36 -7.36 -12.94 -0.79
C ILE A 36 -6.54 -11.87 -1.51
N GLY A 37 -5.21 -11.91 -1.40
CA GLY A 37 -4.32 -10.98 -2.09
C GLY A 37 -4.41 -11.06 -3.61
N ALA A 38 -4.48 -12.27 -4.16
CA ALA A 38 -4.65 -12.51 -5.59
C ALA A 38 -6.01 -12.03 -6.11
N ALA A 39 -7.10 -12.25 -5.35
CA ALA A 39 -8.43 -11.76 -5.71
C ALA A 39 -8.49 -10.22 -5.67
N ALA A 40 -7.95 -9.61 -4.62
CA ALA A 40 -7.90 -8.15 -4.49
C ALA A 40 -7.10 -7.50 -5.63
N LEU A 41 -5.90 -8.03 -5.92
CA LEU A 41 -5.06 -7.57 -7.02
C LEU A 41 -5.69 -7.85 -8.39
N GLY A 42 -6.20 -9.07 -8.60
CA GLY A 42 -6.75 -9.50 -9.88
C GLY A 42 -7.98 -8.69 -10.26
N ILE A 43 -8.95 -8.59 -9.35
CA ILE A 43 -10.20 -7.85 -9.60
C ILE A 43 -9.90 -6.34 -9.67
N GLY A 44 -9.21 -5.79 -8.67
CA GLY A 44 -8.89 -4.37 -8.62
C GLY A 44 -8.01 -3.91 -9.78
N GLY A 45 -7.00 -4.71 -10.13
CA GLY A 45 -6.09 -4.45 -11.23
C GLY A 45 -6.77 -4.52 -12.60
N LEU A 46 -7.67 -5.48 -12.82
CA LEU A 46 -8.47 -5.55 -14.06
C LEU A 46 -9.40 -4.34 -14.20
N LEU A 47 -10.12 -3.98 -13.13
CA LEU A 47 -10.98 -2.79 -13.12
C LEU A 47 -10.16 -1.52 -13.40
N GLN A 48 -9.02 -1.38 -12.75
CA GLN A 48 -8.11 -0.25 -12.96
C GLN A 48 -7.55 -0.23 -14.39
N ALA A 49 -7.20 -1.38 -14.96
CA ALA A 49 -6.74 -1.49 -16.34
C ALA A 49 -7.82 -1.07 -17.33
N VAL A 50 -9.08 -1.47 -17.10
CA VAL A 50 -10.25 -1.08 -17.91
C VAL A 50 -10.46 0.44 -17.87
N ILE A 51 -10.43 1.03 -16.67
CA ILE A 51 -10.57 2.49 -16.50
C ILE A 51 -9.43 3.23 -17.20
N ALA A 52 -8.20 2.69 -17.15
CA ALA A 52 -7.01 3.33 -17.70
C ALA A 52 -6.77 3.05 -19.20
N ILE A 53 -7.65 2.35 -19.91
CA ILE A 53 -7.48 2.00 -21.34
C ILE A 53 -7.10 3.21 -22.22
N PRO A 54 -7.77 4.37 -22.15
CA PRO A 54 -7.46 5.49 -23.04
C PRO A 54 -6.03 6.01 -22.84
N GLU A 55 -5.60 6.10 -21.59
CA GLU A 55 -4.27 6.52 -21.16
C GLU A 55 -3.20 5.47 -21.51
N LEU A 56 -3.49 4.17 -21.36
CA LEU A 56 -2.59 3.11 -21.83
C LEU A 56 -2.39 3.17 -23.34
N ARG A 57 -3.44 3.49 -24.11
CA ARG A 57 -3.33 3.67 -25.57
C ARG A 57 -2.48 4.89 -25.94
N ARG A 58 -2.71 6.02 -25.28
CA ARG A 58 -1.91 7.26 -25.47
C ARG A 58 -0.44 7.04 -25.13
N THR A 59 -0.16 6.32 -24.06
CA THR A 59 1.20 6.17 -23.49
C THR A 59 1.92 4.89 -23.96
N ARG A 60 1.32 4.13 -24.90
CA ARG A 60 1.80 2.81 -25.36
C ARG A 60 3.24 2.82 -25.86
N GLY A 61 3.65 3.89 -26.54
CA GLY A 61 5.02 4.04 -27.04
C GLY A 61 6.04 4.07 -25.90
N LEU A 62 5.78 4.85 -24.85
CA LEU A 62 6.65 4.95 -23.67
C LEU A 62 6.69 3.63 -22.88
N LEU A 63 5.55 2.94 -22.76
CA LEU A 63 5.48 1.63 -22.10
C LEU A 63 6.36 0.60 -22.83
N ARG A 64 6.32 0.59 -24.16
CA ARG A 64 7.14 -0.31 -24.99
C ARG A 64 8.61 0.05 -25.00
N ALA A 65 8.95 1.33 -24.86
CA ALA A 65 10.34 1.78 -24.77
C ALA A 65 10.99 1.39 -23.42
N ASN A 66 10.21 1.13 -22.37
CA ASN A 66 10.71 0.88 -21.03
C ASN A 66 10.22 -0.46 -20.43
N PRO A 67 10.40 -1.60 -21.12
CA PRO A 67 9.83 -2.88 -20.70
C PRO A 67 10.35 -3.35 -19.34
N GLY A 68 11.61 -3.04 -19.00
CA GLY A 68 12.20 -3.39 -17.70
C GLY A 68 11.54 -2.67 -16.53
N LEU A 69 11.27 -1.36 -16.67
CA LEU A 69 10.56 -0.57 -15.66
C LEU A 69 9.10 -1.04 -15.50
N VAL A 70 8.44 -1.35 -16.62
CA VAL A 70 7.08 -1.89 -16.59
C VAL A 70 7.04 -3.24 -15.88
N ALA A 71 7.98 -4.14 -16.19
CA ALA A 71 8.08 -5.45 -15.54
C ALA A 71 8.39 -5.32 -14.04
N ALA A 72 9.32 -4.45 -13.66
CA ALA A 72 9.65 -4.20 -12.26
C ALA A 72 8.44 -3.64 -11.48
N GLY A 73 7.73 -2.66 -12.05
CA GLY A 73 6.51 -2.11 -11.46
C GLY A 73 5.40 -3.17 -11.35
N ALA A 74 5.19 -3.97 -12.38
CA ALA A 74 4.21 -5.05 -12.36
C ALA A 74 4.53 -6.10 -11.29
N LEU A 75 5.79 -6.50 -11.16
CA LEU A 75 6.23 -7.46 -10.15
C LEU A 75 6.07 -6.90 -8.74
N ALA A 76 6.46 -5.64 -8.51
CA ALA A 76 6.30 -4.99 -7.21
C ALA A 76 4.83 -4.90 -6.80
N VAL A 77 3.95 -4.48 -7.72
CA VAL A 77 2.50 -4.43 -7.49
C VAL A 77 1.91 -5.82 -7.27
N ALA A 78 2.44 -6.86 -7.93
CA ALA A 78 1.96 -8.23 -7.75
C ALA A 78 2.35 -8.82 -6.39
N ILE A 79 3.58 -8.60 -5.96
CA ILE A 79 4.10 -9.14 -4.69
C ILE A 79 3.46 -8.44 -3.49
N TYR A 80 3.20 -7.13 -3.58
CA TYR A 80 2.75 -6.32 -2.46
C TYR A 80 1.51 -6.87 -1.74
N PRO A 81 0.36 -7.13 -2.41
CA PRO A 81 -0.83 -7.64 -1.72
C PRO A 81 -0.61 -9.02 -1.12
N LEU A 82 0.14 -9.89 -1.79
CA LEU A 82 0.45 -11.23 -1.31
C LEU A 82 1.27 -11.19 -0.02
N ALA A 83 2.32 -10.36 0.02
CA ALA A 83 3.13 -10.16 1.21
C ALA A 83 2.33 -9.48 2.33
N PHE A 84 1.49 -8.50 2.00
CA PHE A 84 0.67 -7.76 2.94
C PHE A 84 -0.38 -8.63 3.64
N TYR A 85 -1.18 -9.39 2.89
CA TYR A 85 -2.16 -10.29 3.50
C TYR A 85 -1.49 -11.47 4.25
N SER A 86 -0.30 -11.91 3.79
CA SER A 86 0.48 -12.91 4.53
C SER A 86 1.00 -12.36 5.86
N SER A 87 1.45 -11.11 5.92
CA SER A 87 1.90 -10.48 7.17
C SER A 87 0.76 -10.33 8.18
N MET A 88 -0.45 -9.98 7.72
CA MET A 88 -1.66 -9.95 8.54
C MET A 88 -2.02 -11.33 9.09
N HIS A 89 -1.84 -12.39 8.30
CA HIS A 89 -2.12 -13.75 8.73
C HIS A 89 -1.11 -14.23 9.80
N LEU A 90 0.18 -13.92 9.64
CA LEU A 90 1.25 -14.36 10.55
C LEU A 90 1.34 -13.54 11.85
N GLY A 91 1.24 -12.21 11.76
CA GLY A 91 1.38 -11.30 12.90
C GLY A 91 0.05 -10.83 13.50
N GLY A 92 -1.07 -11.23 12.91
CA GLY A 92 -2.40 -10.67 13.19
C GLY A 92 -2.61 -9.32 12.49
N VAL A 93 -3.87 -9.03 12.14
CA VAL A 93 -4.23 -7.87 11.29
C VAL A 93 -3.67 -6.55 11.81
N ALA A 94 -3.80 -6.27 13.11
CA ALA A 94 -3.35 -5.00 13.68
C ALA A 94 -1.84 -4.79 13.55
N VAL A 95 -1.02 -5.76 14.01
CA VAL A 95 0.45 -5.65 13.98
C VAL A 95 0.96 -5.72 12.54
N GLY A 96 0.43 -6.66 11.73
CA GLY A 96 0.81 -6.82 10.32
C GLY A 96 0.54 -5.56 9.50
N THR A 97 -0.62 -4.90 9.69
CA THR A 97 -0.97 -3.66 8.99
C THR A 97 -0.03 -2.53 9.39
N VAL A 98 0.16 -2.33 10.70
CA VAL A 98 0.94 -1.21 11.24
C VAL A 98 2.40 -1.31 10.82
N VAL A 99 3.02 -2.48 10.95
CA VAL A 99 4.43 -2.69 10.56
C VAL A 99 4.61 -2.50 9.05
N SER A 100 3.68 -3.04 8.24
CA SER A 100 3.75 -2.92 6.77
C SER A 100 3.57 -1.46 6.31
N LEU A 101 2.66 -0.72 6.92
CA LEU A 101 2.41 0.68 6.56
C LEU A 101 3.49 1.63 7.09
N ALA A 102 3.99 1.41 8.31
CA ALA A 102 5.03 2.26 8.91
C ALA A 102 6.39 2.10 8.21
N SER A 103 6.67 0.93 7.65
CA SER A 103 7.91 0.67 6.90
C SER A 103 7.90 1.25 5.48
N ALA A 104 6.73 1.47 4.88
CA ALA A 104 6.62 1.97 3.51
C ALA A 104 7.26 3.37 3.30
N PRO A 105 7.04 4.38 4.15
CA PRO A 105 7.74 5.66 4.05
C PRO A 105 9.25 5.51 4.18
N LEU A 106 9.73 4.70 5.14
CA LEU A 106 11.17 4.47 5.31
C LEU A 106 11.81 3.84 4.07
N ALA A 107 11.16 2.81 3.51
CA ALA A 107 11.60 2.18 2.27
C ALA A 107 11.58 3.18 1.09
N SER A 108 10.51 3.98 0.98
CA SER A 108 10.41 5.04 -0.03
C SER A 108 11.52 6.08 0.09
N GLY A 109 11.87 6.52 1.31
CA GLY A 109 12.92 7.50 1.53
C GLY A 109 14.32 6.97 1.24
N ILE A 110 14.56 5.68 1.51
CA ILE A 110 15.80 5.00 1.09
C ILE A 110 15.86 4.96 -0.44
N LEU A 111 14.77 4.57 -1.10
CA LEU A 111 14.72 4.47 -2.55
C LEU A 111 14.91 5.84 -3.22
N GLU A 112 14.26 6.88 -2.72
CA GLU A 112 14.42 8.27 -3.19
C GLU A 112 15.86 8.77 -3.01
N ARG A 113 16.48 8.47 -1.86
CA ARG A 113 17.88 8.84 -1.60
C ARG A 113 18.87 8.08 -2.50
N VAL A 114 18.62 6.81 -2.79
CA VAL A 114 19.51 5.95 -3.58
C VAL A 114 19.35 6.21 -5.08
N ILE A 115 18.11 6.31 -5.57
CA ILE A 115 17.80 6.46 -7.00
C ILE A 115 17.86 7.94 -7.43
N GLU A 116 17.21 8.84 -6.68
CA GLU A 116 17.07 10.25 -7.08
C GLU A 116 18.14 11.15 -6.47
N ARG A 117 18.97 10.63 -5.56
CA ARG A 117 20.02 11.37 -4.83
C ARG A 117 19.52 12.63 -4.12
N ARG A 118 18.21 12.70 -3.83
CA ARG A 118 17.60 13.84 -3.14
C ARG A 118 17.85 13.78 -1.63
N GLN A 119 18.06 14.95 -1.04
CA GLN A 119 18.17 15.09 0.41
C GLN A 119 16.77 15.09 1.02
N LEU A 120 16.54 14.19 1.98
CA LEU A 120 15.28 14.08 2.71
C LEU A 120 15.08 15.35 3.56
N SER A 121 13.92 16.01 3.42
CA SER A 121 13.63 17.24 4.16
C SER A 121 13.42 16.98 5.66
N ARG A 122 13.62 18.01 6.50
CA ARG A 122 13.34 17.91 7.94
C ARG A 122 11.87 17.57 8.24
N TRP A 123 10.94 18.06 7.42
CA TRP A 123 9.51 17.74 7.52
C TRP A 123 9.21 16.29 7.18
N TRP A 124 9.93 15.72 6.21
CA TRP A 124 9.83 14.31 5.86
C TRP A 124 10.25 13.42 7.05
N LEU A 125 11.39 13.75 7.68
CA LEU A 125 11.88 13.03 8.86
C LEU A 125 10.87 13.12 10.02
N LEU A 126 10.27 14.28 10.25
CA LEU A 126 9.25 14.45 11.30
C LEU A 126 8.00 13.63 11.01
N ALA A 127 7.51 13.62 9.77
CA ALA A 127 6.35 12.82 9.38
C ALA A 127 6.62 11.31 9.52
N ALA A 128 7.80 10.84 9.09
CA ALA A 128 8.23 9.46 9.28
C ALA A 128 8.31 9.09 10.77
N PHE A 129 8.93 9.95 11.59
CA PHE A 129 9.03 9.75 13.03
C PHE A 129 7.66 9.64 13.70
N LEU A 130 6.74 10.58 13.42
CA LEU A 130 5.38 10.55 13.98
C LEU A 130 4.61 9.30 13.55
N GLY A 131 4.75 8.88 12.29
CA GLY A 131 4.15 7.64 11.78
C GLY A 131 4.65 6.39 12.51
N ILE A 132 5.97 6.30 12.72
CA ILE A 132 6.59 5.18 13.46
C ILE A 132 6.19 5.20 14.93
N ALA A 133 6.20 6.37 15.57
CA ALA A 133 5.84 6.52 16.98
C ALA A 133 4.37 6.12 17.23
N GLY A 134 3.44 6.61 16.41
CA GLY A 134 2.02 6.24 16.51
C GLY A 134 1.79 4.74 16.26
N SER A 135 2.53 4.17 15.31
CA SER A 135 2.53 2.73 15.01
C SER A 135 3.02 1.89 16.19
N ALA A 136 4.11 2.30 16.83
CA ALA A 136 4.65 1.64 18.02
C ALA A 136 3.66 1.71 19.20
N LEU A 137 3.02 2.88 19.42
CA LEU A 137 1.98 3.06 20.42
C LEU A 137 0.76 2.14 20.20
N LEU A 138 0.29 1.99 18.96
CA LEU A 138 -0.80 1.07 18.61
C LEU A 138 -0.43 -0.40 18.86
N CYS A 139 0.83 -0.79 18.61
CA CYS A 139 1.29 -2.14 18.91
C CYS A 139 1.40 -2.38 20.43
N ALA A 140 1.91 -1.39 21.18
CA ALA A 140 2.05 -1.46 22.62
C ALA A 140 0.70 -1.51 23.35
N SER A 141 -0.32 -0.78 22.87
CA SER A 141 -1.66 -0.82 23.48
C SER A 141 -2.31 -2.21 23.38
N LYS A 142 -2.03 -2.94 22.30
CA LYS A 142 -2.50 -4.33 22.14
C LYS A 142 -1.77 -5.32 23.05
N ALA A 143 -0.49 -5.08 23.36
CA ALA A 143 0.28 -5.92 24.28
C ALA A 143 -0.11 -5.70 25.75
N GLY A 144 -0.56 -4.50 26.12
CA GLY A 144 -1.00 -4.18 27.48
C GLY A 144 -2.44 -4.55 27.84
N GLY A 145 -3.26 -4.92 26.86
CA GLY A 145 -4.67 -5.32 27.05
C GLY A 145 -4.90 -6.83 27.16
N GLY A 146 -3.83 -7.63 27.20
CA GLY A 146 -3.87 -9.06 27.49
C GLY A 146 -3.62 -9.33 28.97
N ALA A 147 -4.59 -8.97 29.81
CA ALA A 147 -4.70 -9.39 31.21
C ALA A 147 -6.16 -9.74 31.50
#